data_AF-A0A8B8YXS1-F1
#
_entry.id   AF-A0A8B8YXS1-F1
#
_cell.length_a   1.000
_cell.length_b   1.000
_cell.length_c   1.000
_cell.angle_alpha   90.00
_cell.angle_beta   90.00
_cell.angle_gamma   90.00
#
_symmetry.space_group_name_H-M   'P 1'
#
loop_
_entity.id
_entity.type
_entity.pdbx_description
1 polymer ?
#
loop_
_entity_poly.entity_id
_entity_poly.type
_entity_poly.pdbx_seq_one_letter_code
_entity_poly.pdbx_strand_id
1 'polypeptide(L)'
;MAQKSPSPALEPEHVQRLLLSCREAKKSAYCPYSRFPVGAALLTGDGRIFSGCNIENACYPLGVCAERTAIQKAISEGYKEFRAIAISSNLQDDFISPCGACRQVMREIRCWQMREGEWKS
;
A
#
# COMPACT_ATOMS: atom_id res chain seq x y z
N MET A 1 25.94 16.38 12.94
CA MET A 1 25.21 15.10 13.07
C MET A 1 23.76 15.41 13.38
N ALA A 2 22.91 15.55 12.36
CA ALA A 2 21.52 15.95 12.56
C ALA A 2 20.72 14.79 13.17
N GLN A 3 20.23 14.99 14.38
CA GLN A 3 19.30 14.09 15.05
C GLN A 3 18.00 14.05 14.22
N LYS A 4 17.77 12.94 13.51
CA LYS A 4 16.50 12.68 12.82
C LYS A 4 15.47 12.37 13.89
N SER A 5 14.48 13.25 14.07
CA SER A 5 13.29 12.94 14.86
C SER A 5 12.62 11.67 14.33
N PRO A 6 12.13 10.76 15.19
CA PRO A 6 11.39 9.60 14.74
C PRO A 6 10.14 10.08 13.98
N SER A 7 9.81 9.43 12.86
CA SER A 7 8.51 9.61 12.20
C SER A 7 7.41 9.52 13.27
N PRO A 8 6.41 10.42 13.29
CA PRO A 8 5.39 10.38 14.33
C PRO A 8 4.74 8.99 14.34
N ALA A 9 4.60 8.41 15.53
CA ALA A 9 3.95 7.11 15.69
C ALA A 9 2.57 7.12 15.00
N LEU A 10 2.16 5.97 14.45
CA LEU A 10 0.83 5.86 13.86
C LEU A 10 -0.21 5.94 14.97
N GLU A 11 -1.11 6.93 14.87
CA GLU A 11 -2.22 7.06 15.81
C GLU A 11 -3.14 5.82 15.75
N PRO A 12 -3.66 5.32 16.90
CA PRO A 12 -4.52 4.14 16.93
C PRO A 12 -5.75 4.24 16.03
N GLU A 13 -6.32 5.43 15.89
CA GLU A 13 -7.45 5.69 14.99
C GLU A 13 -7.09 5.43 13.52
N HIS A 14 -5.90 5.87 13.08
CA HIS A 14 -5.42 5.62 11.73
C HIS A 14 -5.21 4.12 11.47
N VAL A 15 -4.70 3.39 12.46
CA VAL A 15 -4.55 1.94 12.38
C VAL A 15 -5.91 1.26 12.20
N GLN A 16 -6.91 1.63 12.99
CA GLN A 16 -8.26 1.08 12.87
C GLN A 16 -8.88 1.39 11.50
N ARG A 17 -8.77 2.63 11.02
CA ARG A 17 -9.26 3.04 9.70
C ARG A 17 -8.58 2.26 8.57
N LEU A 18 -7.27 2.03 8.66
CA LEU A 18 -6.51 1.22 7.71
C LEU A 18 -6.99 -0.23 7.67
N LEU A 19 -7.15 -0.86 8.84
CA LEU A 19 -7.60 -2.25 8.97
C LEU A 19 -9.02 -2.47 8.44
N LEU A 20 -9.93 -1.52 8.70
CA LEU A 20 -11.28 -1.57 8.15
C LEU A 20 -11.27 -1.37 6.62
N SER A 21 -10.49 -0.39 6.14
CA SER A 21 -10.43 -0.06 4.72
C SER A 21 -9.83 -1.20 3.89
N CYS A 22 -8.78 -1.87 4.36
CA CYS A 22 -8.18 -2.99 3.61
C CYS A 22 -9.09 -4.22 3.58
N ARG A 23 -9.85 -4.48 4.67
CA ARG A 23 -10.88 -5.53 4.70
C ARG A 23 -12.02 -5.25 3.74
N GLU A 24 -12.46 -4.00 3.64
CA GLU A 24 -13.50 -3.61 2.69
C GLU A 24 -13.00 -3.70 1.24
N ALA A 25 -11.80 -3.22 0.98
CA ALA A 25 -11.18 -3.26 -0.35
C ALA A 25 -11.09 -4.69 -0.91
N LYS A 26 -10.83 -5.67 -0.03
CA LYS A 26 -10.78 -7.10 -0.39
C LYS A 26 -12.06 -7.58 -1.08
N LYS A 27 -13.24 -7.03 -0.76
CA LYS A 27 -14.52 -7.42 -1.38
C LYS A 27 -14.61 -7.06 -2.86
N SER A 28 -13.80 -6.10 -3.32
CA SER A 28 -13.75 -5.66 -4.72
C SER A 28 -12.72 -6.42 -5.55
N ALA A 29 -12.02 -7.40 -4.98
CA ALA A 29 -10.98 -8.16 -5.66
C ALA A 29 -11.53 -8.90 -6.90
N TYR A 30 -10.84 -8.75 -8.02
CA TYR A 30 -11.09 -9.54 -9.22
C TYR A 30 -10.06 -10.67 -9.27
N CYS A 31 -10.41 -11.82 -8.68
CA CYS A 31 -9.51 -12.97 -8.59
C CYS A 31 -10.20 -14.31 -8.96
N PRO A 32 -10.78 -14.45 -10.17
CA PRO A 32 -11.50 -15.67 -10.55
C PRO A 32 -10.57 -16.88 -10.72
N TYR A 33 -9.27 -16.67 -10.93
CA TYR A 33 -8.31 -17.75 -11.22
C TYR A 33 -7.73 -18.32 -9.92
N SER A 34 -7.16 -17.48 -9.06
CA SER A 34 -6.61 -17.96 -7.77
C SER A 34 -7.68 -18.18 -6.70
N ARG A 35 -8.84 -17.50 -6.82
CA ARG A 35 -9.86 -17.40 -5.76
C ARG A 35 -9.28 -16.89 -4.43
N PHE A 36 -8.21 -16.11 -4.51
CA PHE A 36 -7.50 -15.56 -3.35
C PHE A 36 -7.63 -14.03 -3.32
N PRO A 37 -8.67 -13.49 -2.63
CA PRO A 37 -8.89 -12.06 -2.59
C PRO A 37 -7.93 -11.40 -1.60
N VAL A 38 -7.30 -10.32 -2.05
CA VAL A 38 -6.38 -9.48 -1.27
C VAL A 38 -6.84 -8.04 -1.37
N GLY A 39 -6.94 -7.38 -0.22
CA GLY A 39 -7.21 -5.95 -0.11
C GLY A 39 -6.04 -5.21 0.53
N ALA A 40 -5.80 -3.98 0.11
CA ALA A 40 -4.80 -3.10 0.69
C ALA A 40 -5.40 -1.71 0.95
N ALA A 41 -4.87 -1.03 1.97
CA ALA A 41 -5.19 0.35 2.27
C ALA A 41 -3.90 1.10 2.60
N LEU A 42 -3.71 2.26 1.98
CA LEU A 42 -2.52 3.11 2.06
C LEU A 42 -2.89 4.44 2.72
N LEU A 43 -2.18 4.80 3.78
CA LEU A 43 -2.32 6.07 4.50
C LEU A 43 -1.29 7.07 3.98
N THR A 44 -1.75 8.25 3.61
CA THR A 44 -0.90 9.36 3.15
C THR A 44 -0.41 10.25 4.29
N GLY A 45 0.51 11.17 3.98
CA GLY A 45 1.04 12.18 4.91
C GLY A 45 -0.05 13.00 5.61
N ASP A 46 -1.07 13.40 4.84
CA ASP A 46 -2.20 14.24 5.25
C ASP A 46 -3.39 13.44 5.86
N GLY A 47 -3.26 12.12 6.03
CA GLY A 47 -4.27 11.28 6.68
C GLY A 47 -5.37 10.75 5.77
N ARG A 48 -5.26 10.95 4.45
CA ARG A 48 -6.14 10.34 3.44
C ARG A 48 -5.81 8.86 3.29
N ILE A 49 -6.83 8.05 2.96
CA ILE A 49 -6.68 6.60 2.75
C ILE A 49 -7.04 6.24 1.32
N PHE A 50 -6.14 5.51 0.66
CA PHE A 50 -6.34 4.92 -0.65
C PHE A 50 -6.44 3.41 -0.54
N SER A 51 -7.55 2.85 -1.00
CA SER A 51 -7.75 1.40 -1.05
C SER A 51 -7.44 0.81 -2.42
N GLY A 52 -7.07 -0.47 -2.41
CA GLY A 52 -6.82 -1.26 -3.62
C GLY A 52 -7.08 -2.74 -3.38
N CYS A 53 -7.30 -3.48 -4.46
CA CYS A 53 -7.48 -4.93 -4.45
C CYS A 53 -6.66 -5.58 -5.56
N ASN A 54 -6.43 -6.90 -5.47
CA ASN A 54 -5.80 -7.63 -6.55
C ASN A 54 -6.76 -7.77 -7.74
N ILE A 55 -6.21 -7.59 -8.93
CA ILE A 55 -6.93 -7.72 -10.20
C ILE A 55 -6.12 -8.67 -11.07
N GLU A 56 -6.68 -9.85 -11.29
CA GLU A 56 -6.06 -10.90 -12.07
C GLU A 56 -6.38 -10.77 -13.56
N ASN A 57 -5.65 -11.52 -14.37
CA ASN A 57 -5.84 -11.60 -15.80
C ASN A 57 -5.67 -13.05 -16.25
N ALA A 58 -6.29 -13.42 -17.38
CA ALA A 58 -6.10 -14.73 -18.00
C ALA A 58 -4.62 -15.00 -18.30
N CYS A 59 -3.89 -13.97 -18.73
CA CYS A 59 -2.44 -13.98 -18.79
C CYS A 59 -1.89 -13.63 -17.40
N TYR A 60 -1.53 -14.66 -16.62
CA TYR A 60 -1.18 -14.53 -15.19
C TYR A 60 -0.12 -13.44 -14.89
N PRO A 61 0.94 -13.25 -15.70
CA PRO A 61 1.93 -12.20 -15.45
C PRO A 61 1.40 -10.77 -15.52
N LEU A 62 0.23 -10.54 -16.14
CA LEU A 62 -0.40 -9.22 -16.25
C LEU A 62 -1.24 -8.84 -15.03
N GLY A 63 -1.40 -9.75 -14.07
CA GLY A 63 -2.12 -9.45 -12.82
C GLY A 63 -1.42 -8.40 -11.96
N VAL A 64 -2.21 -7.60 -11.25
CA VAL A 64 -1.73 -6.58 -10.31
C VAL A 64 -2.16 -6.91 -8.88
N CYS A 65 -1.24 -6.72 -7.94
CA CYS A 65 -1.49 -6.98 -6.52
C CYS A 65 -2.19 -5.78 -5.86
N ALA A 66 -2.89 -6.02 -4.75
CA ALA A 66 -3.65 -5.02 -4.03
C ALA A 66 -2.82 -3.80 -3.60
N GLU A 67 -1.59 -4.03 -3.14
CA GLU A 67 -0.68 -2.98 -2.70
C GLU A 67 -0.33 -2.03 -3.85
N ARG A 68 -0.02 -2.60 -5.02
CA ARG A 68 0.29 -1.83 -6.23
C ARG A 68 -0.92 -1.03 -6.69
N THR A 69 -2.12 -1.62 -6.68
CA THR A 69 -3.37 -0.92 -7.00
C THR A 69 -3.59 0.29 -6.08
N ALA A 70 -3.46 0.13 -4.76
CA ALA A 70 -3.65 1.20 -3.79
C ALA A 70 -2.64 2.34 -3.98
N ILE A 71 -1.38 1.97 -4.21
CA ILE A 71 -0.27 2.90 -4.45
C ILE A 71 -0.45 3.67 -5.77
N GLN A 72 -0.76 2.96 -6.86
CA GLN A 72 -0.96 3.57 -8.17
C GLN A 72 -2.11 4.58 -8.14
N LYS A 73 -3.21 4.23 -7.45
CA LYS A 73 -4.34 5.15 -7.25
C LYS A 73 -3.93 6.42 -6.51
N ALA A 74 -3.21 6.28 -5.40
CA ALA A 74 -2.74 7.43 -4.61
C ALA A 74 -1.85 8.35 -5.46
N ILE A 75 -0.88 7.78 -6.20
CA ILE A 75 0.00 8.54 -7.09
C ILE A 75 -0.79 9.24 -8.19
N SER A 76 -1.74 8.55 -8.83
CA SER A 76 -2.55 9.16 -9.90
C SER A 76 -3.40 10.33 -9.41
N GLU A 77 -3.76 10.33 -8.12
CA GLU A 77 -4.49 11.43 -7.48
C GLU A 77 -3.56 12.50 -6.86
N GLY A 78 -2.25 12.44 -7.13
CA GLY A 78 -1.27 13.45 -6.73
C GLY A 78 -0.58 13.20 -5.39
N TYR A 79 -0.85 12.07 -4.72
CA TYR A 79 -0.27 11.75 -3.41
C TYR A 79 1.01 10.93 -3.56
N LYS A 80 2.11 11.47 -3.04
CA LYS A 80 3.44 10.83 -3.07
C LYS A 80 4.06 10.64 -1.68
N GLU A 81 3.42 11.17 -0.64
CA GLU A 81 3.85 11.00 0.75
C GLU A 81 2.98 9.96 1.44
N PHE A 82 3.59 8.84 1.86
CA PHE A 82 2.89 7.71 2.47
C PHE A 82 3.44 7.42 3.86
N ARG A 83 2.58 7.07 4.80
CA ARG A 83 2.97 6.79 6.19
C ARG A 83 2.90 5.30 6.51
N ALA A 84 1.86 4.61 6.01
CA ALA A 84 1.63 3.21 6.32
C ALA A 84 0.77 2.54 5.24
N ILE A 85 0.89 1.22 5.12
CA ILE A 85 0.01 0.39 4.31
C ILE A 85 -0.42 -0.83 5.12
N ALA A 86 -1.71 -1.17 5.06
CA ALA A 86 -2.27 -2.37 5.65
C ALA A 86 -2.76 -3.31 4.54
N ILE A 87 -2.59 -4.62 4.75
CA ILE A 87 -2.93 -5.66 3.77
C ILE A 87 -3.84 -6.68 4.46
N SER A 88 -4.87 -7.15 3.77
CA SER A 88 -5.82 -8.17 4.23
C SER A 88 -5.99 -9.26 3.17
N SER A 89 -6.08 -10.51 3.59
CA SER A 89 -6.41 -11.66 2.73
C SER A 89 -7.45 -12.56 3.42
N ASN A 90 -7.69 -13.75 2.87
CA ASN A 90 -8.49 -14.82 3.49
C ASN A 90 -7.64 -15.85 4.24
N LEU A 91 -6.34 -15.61 4.40
CA LEU A 91 -5.46 -16.47 5.20
C LEU A 91 -5.85 -16.33 6.68
N GLN A 92 -6.25 -17.42 7.33
CA GLN A 92 -6.72 -17.40 8.72
C GLN A 92 -5.59 -17.61 9.72
N ASP A 93 -4.67 -18.53 9.40
CA ASP A 93 -3.63 -18.99 10.34
C ASP A 93 -2.26 -18.33 10.12
N ASP A 94 -2.16 -17.39 9.18
CA ASP A 94 -0.90 -16.74 8.85
C ASP A 94 -1.11 -15.30 8.33
N PHE A 95 -0.06 -14.49 8.44
CA PHE A 95 -0.07 -13.11 8.00
C PHE A 95 0.22 -13.00 6.51
N ILE A 96 -0.60 -12.23 5.81
CA ILE A 96 -0.31 -11.92 4.40
C ILE A 96 0.91 -11.01 4.30
N SER A 97 1.93 -11.51 3.61
CA SER A 97 3.18 -10.80 3.35
C SER A 97 3.18 -10.20 1.94
N PRO A 98 3.62 -8.95 1.76
CA PRO A 98 3.73 -8.36 0.42
C PRO A 98 4.81 -9.09 -0.40
N CYS A 99 4.49 -9.35 -1.67
CA CYS A 99 5.43 -10.00 -2.57
C CYS A 99 6.63 -9.09 -2.90
N GLY A 100 7.71 -9.67 -3.45
CA GLY A 100 8.94 -8.93 -3.76
C GLY A 100 8.71 -7.72 -4.68
N ALA A 101 7.82 -7.85 -5.67
CA ALA A 101 7.48 -6.75 -6.57
C ALA A 101 6.78 -5.60 -5.84
N CYS A 102 5.83 -5.89 -4.95
CA CYS A 102 5.17 -4.88 -4.13
C CYS A 102 6.15 -4.19 -3.18
N ARG A 103 7.06 -4.94 -2.55
CA ARG A 103 8.13 -4.38 -1.71
C ARG A 103 9.03 -3.42 -2.50
N GLN A 104 9.35 -3.76 -3.75
CA GLN A 104 10.17 -2.91 -4.61
C GLN A 104 9.44 -1.61 -4.99
N VAL A 105 8.14 -1.68 -5.31
CA VAL A 105 7.32 -0.49 -5.57
C VAL A 105 7.22 0.40 -4.32
N MET A 106 6.96 -0.18 -3.15
CA MET A 106 6.97 0.56 -1.89
C MET A 106 8.34 1.19 -1.59
N ARG A 107 9.44 0.51 -1.98
CA ARG A 107 10.80 1.03 -1.82
C ARG A 107 11.04 2.23 -2.71
N GLU A 108 10.58 2.19 -3.95
CA GLU A 108 10.73 3.28 -4.92
C GLU A 108 10.04 4.55 -4.43
N ILE A 109 8.84 4.38 -3.86
CA ILE A 109 8.02 5.51 -3.45
C ILE A 109 8.24 5.81 -1.95
N ARG A 110 9.40 5.44 -1.42
CA ARG A 110 9.66 5.55 0.02
C ARG A 110 9.44 6.96 0.53
N CYS A 111 8.58 6.99 1.54
CA CYS A 111 8.62 7.78 2.76
C CYS A 111 10.04 7.91 3.35
N TRP A 112 10.91 8.73 2.73
CA TRP A 112 12.10 9.34 3.33
C TRP A 112 12.48 10.56 2.50
N GLN A 113 12.07 11.74 2.95
CA GLN A 113 12.90 12.95 3.02
C GLN A 113 14.01 13.08 1.95
N MET A 114 13.66 13.12 0.67
CA MET A 114 14.47 13.81 -0.33
C MET A 114 13.75 15.12 -0.65
N ARG A 115 14.16 16.18 0.05
CA ARG A 115 13.95 17.54 -0.46
C ARG A 115 14.53 17.55 -1.86
N GLU A 116 13.75 17.98 -2.85
CA GLU A 116 14.29 18.39 -4.13
C GLU A 116 15.41 19.41 -3.87
N GLY A 117 16.66 19.01 -4.10
CA GLY A 117 17.83 19.83 -3.71
C GLY A 117 19.19 19.18 -3.94
N GLU A 118 19.30 17.85 -4.01
CA GLU A 118 20.60 17.16 -4.18
C GLU A 118 20.68 16.31 -5.46
N TRP A 119 20.01 16.74 -6.54
CA TRP A 119 20.24 16.24 -7.91
C TRP A 119 20.75 17.36 -8.82
N LYS A 120 21.75 18.11 -8.36
CA LYS A 120 22.65 18.87 -9.24
C LYS A 120 24.03 18.23 -9.18
N SER A 121 24.28 17.32 -10.11
CA SER A 121 25.60 17.01 -10.64
C SER A 121 25.58 17.39 -12.11
#